data_AF-A0A087SH27-F1
#
_entry.id   AF-A0A087SH27-F1
#
_cell.length_a   1.000
_cell.length_b   1.000
_cell.length_c   1.000
_cell.angle_alpha   90.00
_cell.angle_beta   90.00
_cell.angle_gamma   90.00
#
_symmetry.space_group_name_H-M   'P 1'
#
loop_
_entity.id
_entity.type
_entity.pdbx_description
1 polymer ?
#
loop_
_entity_poly.entity_id
_entity_poly.type
_entity_poly.pdbx_seq_one_letter_code
_entity_poly.pdbx_strand_id
1 'polypeptide(L)'
;MVASNESTSPKLDELRTLLSKAQDGEGVAAFIIPTEDAHMGEYPPDCDARRVFVTGFTGSAGTAVVTSDAALLWTDGRYFLQAESQLESGWTLMKHGTPGCPEIEDWLAENVPEGSAVGYDPWLHTVAAAEKLEAALTEGGRRLWAGVAAAEKLADLRRAMAALRASALLVTALDEVAWLLNLRGGDVAHNPVFISYCLVTADAATLFVDRAKLGEAAGAALREAGVGVAAYEAEMTADEIAWVDAYHAKVLAALTPRLSGRELEWLKEATLPL
;
A
#
# COMPACT_ATOMS: atom_id res chain seq x y z
N MET A 1 -4.75 23.50 -32.91
CA MET A 1 -5.10 24.90 -32.60
C MET A 1 -5.82 24.85 -31.26
N VAL A 2 -5.25 25.53 -30.27
CA VAL A 2 -5.76 25.87 -28.93
C VAL A 2 -6.12 24.68 -28.01
N ALA A 3 -5.25 24.40 -27.04
CA ALA A 3 -5.71 24.40 -25.66
C ALA A 3 -5.12 25.68 -25.03
N SER A 4 -6.03 26.55 -24.63
CA SER A 4 -5.82 27.78 -23.91
C SER A 4 -4.94 27.54 -22.69
N ASN A 5 -3.97 28.44 -22.52
CA ASN A 5 -3.22 28.63 -21.29
C ASN A 5 -4.19 29.21 -20.24
N GLU A 6 -5.17 28.42 -19.79
CA GLU A 6 -5.94 28.74 -18.60
C GLU A 6 -5.02 28.58 -17.39
N SER A 7 -4.94 29.63 -16.58
CA SER A 7 -4.20 29.60 -15.32
C SER A 7 -4.74 28.48 -14.45
N THR A 8 -3.92 27.47 -14.20
CA THR A 8 -4.16 26.45 -13.18
C THR A 8 -4.21 27.09 -11.79
N SER A 9 -4.89 26.45 -10.84
CA SER A 9 -4.94 27.00 -9.48
C SER A 9 -3.56 26.92 -8.81
N PRO A 10 -3.18 27.89 -7.94
CA PRO A 10 -1.88 27.87 -7.27
C PRO A 10 -1.60 26.57 -6.49
N LYS A 11 -2.66 25.94 -5.95
CA LYS A 11 -2.56 24.66 -5.24
C LYS A 11 -2.12 23.53 -6.18
N LEU A 12 -2.63 23.50 -7.40
CA LEU A 12 -2.27 22.49 -8.39
C LEU A 12 -0.82 22.65 -8.84
N ASP A 13 -0.35 23.88 -9.04
CA ASP A 13 1.04 24.17 -9.40
C ASP A 13 2.02 23.81 -8.28
N GLU A 14 1.66 24.10 -7.03
CA GLU A 14 2.44 23.70 -5.86
C GLU A 14 2.49 22.17 -5.73
N LEU A 15 1.35 21.48 -5.88
CA LEU A 15 1.30 20.02 -5.86
C LEU A 15 2.21 19.42 -6.93
N ARG A 16 2.13 19.89 -8.19
CA ARG A 16 3.04 19.43 -9.27
C ARG A 16 4.51 19.67 -8.97
N THR A 17 4.83 20.79 -8.32
CA THR A 17 6.19 21.08 -7.85
C THR A 17 6.65 20.06 -6.81
N LEU A 18 5.77 19.64 -5.89
CA LEU A 18 6.07 18.59 -4.93
C LEU A 18 6.22 17.22 -5.61
N LEU A 19 5.34 16.88 -6.55
CA LEU A 19 5.41 15.62 -7.29
C LEU A 19 6.73 15.46 -8.05
N SER A 20 7.23 16.53 -8.68
CA SER A 20 8.53 16.50 -9.38
C SER A 20 9.75 16.39 -8.46
N LYS A 21 9.60 16.64 -7.16
CA LYS A 21 10.66 16.53 -6.15
C LYS A 21 10.53 15.28 -5.28
N ALA A 22 9.45 14.53 -5.43
CA ALA A 22 9.19 13.30 -4.69
C ALA A 22 10.29 12.26 -4.98
N GLN A 23 10.35 11.22 -4.14
CA GLN A 23 11.25 10.08 -4.33
C GLN A 23 12.72 10.51 -4.54
N ASP A 24 13.29 11.26 -3.59
CA ASP A 24 14.66 11.79 -3.65
C ASP A 24 14.99 12.59 -4.93
N GLY A 25 13.97 13.21 -5.54
CA GLY A 25 14.11 14.01 -6.75
C GLY A 25 13.95 13.25 -8.07
N GLU A 26 13.66 11.94 -8.04
CA GLU A 26 13.21 11.21 -9.24
C GLU A 26 11.81 11.65 -9.69
N GLY A 27 10.99 12.08 -8.74
CA GLY A 27 9.62 12.51 -8.93
C GLY A 27 8.64 11.35 -9.14
N VAL A 28 7.35 11.70 -9.14
CA VAL A 28 6.26 10.81 -9.54
C VAL A 28 5.50 11.42 -10.71
N ALA A 29 5.07 10.58 -11.66
CA ALA A 29 4.39 11.03 -12.86
C ALA A 29 2.89 11.29 -12.64
N ALA A 30 2.30 10.62 -11.63
CA ALA A 30 0.94 10.85 -11.21
C ALA A 30 0.80 10.70 -9.68
N PHE A 31 -0.22 11.31 -9.10
CA PHE A 31 -0.58 11.13 -7.69
C PHE A 31 -2.10 10.98 -7.51
N ILE A 32 -2.50 9.97 -6.74
CA ILE A 32 -3.90 9.61 -6.50
C ILE A 32 -4.35 10.19 -5.14
N ILE A 33 -5.50 10.87 -5.12
CA ILE A 33 -6.06 11.53 -3.94
C ILE A 33 -7.54 11.10 -3.80
N PRO A 34 -7.80 10.03 -3.03
CA PRO A 34 -9.15 9.52 -2.81
C PRO A 34 -9.95 10.44 -1.85
N THR A 35 -11.23 10.11 -1.63
CA THR A 35 -12.05 10.80 -0.61
C THR A 35 -11.72 10.31 0.79
N GLU A 36 -11.41 9.03 0.88
CA GLU A 36 -11.31 8.24 2.08
C GLU A 36 -10.22 8.74 3.04
N ASP A 37 -10.50 8.63 4.34
CA ASP A 37 -9.50 8.75 5.41
C ASP A 37 -8.83 7.39 5.67
N ALA A 38 -7.97 7.32 6.70
CA ALA A 38 -7.29 6.08 7.09
C ALA A 38 -8.23 4.96 7.57
N HIS A 39 -9.53 5.25 7.72
CA HIS A 39 -10.57 4.33 8.19
C HIS A 39 -11.61 4.05 7.11
N MET A 40 -11.36 4.45 5.86
CA MET A 40 -12.28 4.30 4.73
C MET A 40 -13.63 4.96 4.97
N GLY A 41 -13.64 6.10 5.69
CA GLY A 41 -14.84 6.88 5.95
C GLY A 41 -15.42 7.55 4.71
N GLU A 42 -16.74 7.47 4.53
CA GLU A 42 -17.45 8.15 3.42
C GLU A 42 -17.47 9.69 3.58
N TYR A 43 -17.49 10.17 4.83
CA TYR A 43 -17.48 11.59 5.18
C TYR A 43 -16.27 11.89 6.06
N PRO A 44 -15.07 12.05 5.49
CA PRO A 44 -13.87 12.35 6.26
C PRO A 44 -14.02 13.69 7.00
N PRO A 45 -13.39 13.85 8.17
CA PRO A 45 -13.31 15.15 8.84
C PRO A 45 -12.55 16.18 7.99
N ASP A 46 -12.75 17.47 8.26
CA ASP A 46 -12.13 18.57 7.48
C ASP A 46 -10.60 18.45 7.36
N CYS A 47 -9.93 17.89 8.37
CA CYS A 47 -8.47 17.66 8.34
C CYS A 47 -8.03 16.59 7.34
N ASP A 48 -8.92 15.67 6.97
CA ASP A 48 -8.68 14.61 5.99
C ASP A 48 -9.39 14.85 4.65
N ALA A 49 -10.08 15.98 4.50
CA ALA A 49 -10.76 16.40 3.26
C ALA A 49 -9.77 16.85 2.16
N ARG A 50 -8.71 16.05 1.91
CA ARG A 50 -7.58 16.34 1.01
C ARG A 50 -8.04 16.58 -0.42
N ARG A 51 -8.92 15.72 -0.94
CA ARG A 51 -9.53 15.86 -2.27
C ARG A 51 -10.34 17.15 -2.38
N VAL A 52 -11.12 17.51 -1.36
CA VAL A 52 -11.86 18.80 -1.32
C VAL A 52 -10.88 19.96 -1.37
N PHE A 53 -9.82 19.92 -0.55
CA PHE A 53 -8.80 20.96 -0.49
C PHE A 53 -8.13 21.19 -1.86
N VAL A 54 -7.75 20.15 -2.59
CA VAL A 54 -7.04 20.31 -3.87
C VAL A 54 -7.95 20.60 -5.06
N THR A 55 -9.21 20.14 -5.04
CA THR A 55 -10.13 20.24 -6.19
C THR A 55 -11.18 21.34 -6.09
N GLY A 56 -11.54 21.75 -4.86
CA GLY A 56 -12.73 22.55 -4.57
C GLY A 56 -14.05 21.76 -4.55
N PHE A 57 -14.04 20.49 -5.00
CA PHE A 57 -15.24 19.67 -5.08
C PHE A 57 -15.60 19.04 -3.72
N THR A 58 -16.84 19.29 -3.27
CA THR A 58 -17.33 18.93 -1.92
C THR A 58 -18.27 17.72 -1.88
N GLY A 59 -18.49 17.00 -2.99
CA GLY A 59 -19.34 15.81 -2.98
C GLY A 59 -18.75 14.68 -2.12
N SER A 60 -19.56 13.75 -1.61
CA SER A 60 -19.06 12.73 -0.68
C SER A 60 -18.34 11.55 -1.35
N ALA A 61 -18.26 11.51 -2.68
CA ALA A 61 -17.57 10.46 -3.40
C ALA A 61 -16.74 11.03 -4.54
N GLY A 62 -15.52 10.54 -4.71
CA GLY A 62 -14.69 10.83 -5.87
C GLY A 62 -13.20 10.63 -5.61
N THR A 63 -12.45 10.45 -6.68
CA THR A 63 -11.00 10.26 -6.64
C THR A 63 -10.34 11.20 -7.62
N ALA A 64 -9.40 11.98 -7.12
CA ALA A 64 -8.60 12.89 -7.92
C ALA A 64 -7.30 12.21 -8.37
N VAL A 65 -6.86 12.51 -9.58
CA VAL A 65 -5.55 12.14 -10.11
C VAL A 65 -4.90 13.37 -10.67
N VAL A 66 -3.65 13.63 -10.27
CA VAL A 66 -2.85 14.76 -10.75
C VAL A 66 -1.60 14.24 -11.42
N THR A 67 -1.34 14.69 -12.65
CA THR A 67 -0.06 14.49 -13.37
C THR A 67 0.65 15.83 -13.55
N SER A 68 1.80 15.82 -14.24
CA SER A 68 2.50 17.05 -14.62
C SER A 68 1.67 18.01 -15.47
N ASP A 69 0.68 17.51 -16.21
CA ASP A 69 -0.06 18.24 -17.23
C ASP A 69 -1.59 18.08 -17.15
N ALA A 70 -2.09 17.06 -16.46
CA ALA A 70 -3.52 16.82 -16.24
C ALA A 70 -3.88 16.91 -14.75
N ALA A 71 -5.15 17.25 -14.47
CA ALA A 71 -5.77 17.13 -13.16
C ALA A 71 -7.21 16.65 -13.39
N LEU A 72 -7.54 15.47 -12.86
CA LEU A 72 -8.74 14.73 -13.21
C LEU A 72 -9.49 14.37 -11.93
N LEU A 73 -10.82 14.48 -11.94
CA LEU A 73 -11.66 14.04 -10.83
C LEU A 73 -12.69 13.03 -11.34
N TRP A 74 -12.58 11.78 -10.90
CA TRP A 74 -13.64 10.78 -11.05
C TRP A 74 -14.68 10.96 -9.95
N THR A 75 -15.96 10.98 -10.32
CA THR A 75 -17.08 10.89 -9.39
C THR A 75 -18.26 10.22 -10.11
N ASP A 76 -19.25 9.74 -9.36
CA ASP A 76 -20.46 9.14 -9.91
C ASP A 76 -21.55 10.16 -10.28
N GLY A 77 -22.62 9.67 -10.91
CA GLY A 77 -23.72 10.46 -11.48
C GLY A 77 -24.48 11.34 -10.50
N ARG A 78 -24.40 11.10 -9.19
CA ARG A 78 -24.99 11.99 -8.17
C ARG A 78 -24.37 13.38 -8.20
N TYR A 79 -23.10 13.47 -8.62
CA TYR A 79 -22.28 14.66 -8.44
C TYR A 79 -21.81 15.34 -9.72
N PHE A 80 -22.22 14.88 -10.91
CA PHE A 80 -21.73 15.46 -12.18
C PHE A 80 -21.95 16.98 -12.26
N LEU A 81 -23.19 17.44 -12.03
CA LEU A 81 -23.51 18.87 -12.08
C LEU A 81 -22.81 19.65 -10.97
N GLN A 82 -22.66 19.05 -9.79
CA GLN A 82 -21.95 19.67 -8.68
C GLN A 82 -20.47 19.84 -9.02
N ALA A 83 -19.80 18.81 -9.54
CA ALA A 83 -18.41 18.86 -9.93
C ALA A 83 -18.17 19.88 -11.06
N GLU A 84 -19.04 19.93 -12.08
CA GLU A 84 -18.97 20.96 -13.13
C GLU A 84 -19.04 22.40 -12.58
N SER A 85 -19.74 22.61 -11.46
CA SER A 85 -19.86 23.93 -10.83
C SER A 85 -18.78 24.27 -9.81
N GLN A 86 -18.15 23.27 -9.19
CA GLN A 86 -17.27 23.45 -8.02
C GLN A 86 -15.80 23.23 -8.32
N LEU A 87 -15.47 22.48 -9.38
CA LEU A 87 -14.09 22.21 -9.74
C LEU A 87 -13.33 23.50 -10.02
N GLU A 88 -12.14 23.63 -9.44
CA GLU A 88 -11.24 24.74 -9.70
C GLU A 88 -10.68 24.70 -11.14
N SER A 89 -10.12 25.82 -11.58
CA SER A 89 -9.51 25.90 -12.92
C SER A 89 -8.39 24.88 -13.10
N GLY A 90 -8.37 24.24 -14.26
CA GLY A 90 -7.40 23.19 -14.61
C GLY A 90 -7.85 21.75 -14.30
N TRP A 91 -8.99 21.56 -13.63
CA TRP A 91 -9.56 20.22 -13.39
C TRP A 91 -10.48 19.77 -14.52
N THR A 92 -10.39 18.50 -14.88
CA THR A 92 -11.31 17.83 -15.81
C THR A 92 -12.17 16.83 -15.06
N LEU A 93 -13.49 16.93 -15.22
CA LEU A 93 -14.44 15.97 -14.65
C LEU A 93 -14.44 14.67 -15.46
N MET A 94 -14.21 13.55 -14.78
CA MET A 94 -14.34 12.20 -15.29
C MET A 94 -15.65 11.59 -14.78
N LYS A 95 -16.63 11.38 -15.67
CA LYS A 95 -17.99 10.93 -15.33
C LYS A 95 -18.03 9.41 -15.13
N HIS A 96 -17.57 8.93 -13.96
CA HIS A 96 -17.44 7.51 -13.66
C HIS A 96 -18.78 6.75 -13.84
N GLY A 97 -18.69 5.52 -14.36
CA GLY A 97 -19.86 4.67 -14.65
C GLY A 97 -20.61 5.03 -15.93
N THR A 98 -20.12 5.99 -16.73
CA THR A 98 -20.71 6.31 -18.05
C THR A 98 -19.91 5.72 -19.20
N PRO A 99 -20.55 5.37 -20.34
CA PRO A 99 -19.83 4.87 -21.51
C PRO A 99 -18.75 5.84 -21.98
N GLY A 100 -17.52 5.34 -22.12
CA GLY A 100 -16.37 6.11 -22.59
C GLY A 100 -15.56 6.79 -21.50
N CYS A 101 -16.00 6.75 -20.24
CA CYS A 101 -15.14 7.13 -19.10
C CYS A 101 -14.30 5.91 -18.68
N PRO A 102 -12.96 5.97 -18.75
CA PRO A 102 -12.11 4.86 -18.33
C PRO A 102 -12.12 4.72 -16.80
N GLU A 103 -11.77 3.52 -16.32
CA GLU A 103 -11.39 3.34 -14.92
C GLU A 103 -10.05 4.03 -14.64
N ILE A 104 -9.76 4.31 -13.37
CA ILE A 104 -8.58 5.08 -12.97
C ILE A 104 -7.30 4.33 -13.34
N GLU A 105 -7.25 3.04 -13.04
CA GLU A 105 -6.11 2.16 -13.35
C GLU A 105 -5.84 2.06 -14.85
N ASP A 106 -6.89 1.98 -15.67
CA ASP A 106 -6.77 1.92 -17.13
C ASP A 106 -6.23 3.25 -17.66
N TRP A 107 -6.78 4.37 -17.18
CA TRP A 107 -6.32 5.70 -17.58
C TRP A 107 -4.85 5.91 -17.22
N LEU A 108 -4.43 5.51 -16.02
CA LEU A 108 -3.04 5.59 -15.58
C LEU A 108 -2.12 4.71 -16.46
N ALA A 109 -2.52 3.47 -16.75
CA ALA A 109 -1.76 2.56 -17.61
C ALA A 109 -1.61 3.07 -19.05
N GLU A 110 -2.56 3.87 -19.54
CA GLU A 110 -2.48 4.47 -20.88
C GLU A 110 -1.71 5.80 -20.91
N ASN A 111 -1.82 6.64 -19.87
CA ASN A 111 -1.40 8.05 -19.94
C ASN A 111 -0.12 8.37 -19.15
N VAL A 112 0.25 7.56 -18.15
CA VAL A 112 1.51 7.74 -17.42
C VAL A 112 2.66 7.18 -18.26
N PRO A 113 3.88 7.76 -18.31
CA PRO A 113 4.98 7.17 -19.06
C PRO A 113 5.45 5.83 -18.47
N GLU A 114 5.87 4.90 -19.33
CA GLU A 114 6.54 3.64 -18.91
C GLU A 114 7.77 3.94 -18.04
N GLY A 115 8.07 3.07 -17.07
CA GLY A 115 9.18 3.23 -16.13
C GLY A 115 8.94 4.28 -15.03
N SER A 116 7.81 4.99 -15.07
CA SER A 116 7.49 6.02 -14.08
C SER A 116 6.77 5.46 -12.85
N ALA A 117 6.79 6.24 -11.77
CA ALA A 117 6.06 5.96 -10.54
C ALA A 117 4.71 6.69 -10.52
N VAL A 118 3.68 6.02 -10.01
CA VAL A 118 2.40 6.61 -9.62
C VAL A 118 2.33 6.62 -8.10
N GLY A 119 2.28 7.80 -7.50
CA GLY A 119 2.21 7.96 -6.06
C GLY A 119 0.79 7.80 -5.51
N TYR A 120 0.69 7.24 -4.32
CA TYR A 120 -0.54 7.15 -3.54
C TYR A 120 -0.22 7.18 -2.04
N ASP A 121 -1.22 7.54 -1.22
CA ASP A 121 -1.11 7.38 0.24
C ASP A 121 -1.64 5.99 0.63
N PRO A 122 -0.78 5.06 1.09
CA PRO A 122 -1.17 3.69 1.36
C PRO A 122 -2.19 3.52 2.50
N TRP A 123 -2.45 4.57 3.29
CA TRP A 123 -3.47 4.53 4.34
C TRP A 123 -4.88 4.82 3.81
N LEU A 124 -5.00 5.41 2.62
CA LEU A 124 -6.28 5.87 2.07
C LEU A 124 -6.88 4.90 1.05
N HIS A 125 -6.29 3.72 0.92
CA HIS A 125 -6.72 2.70 -0.02
C HIS A 125 -6.88 1.36 0.69
N THR A 126 -7.91 0.63 0.29
CA THR A 126 -8.03 -0.79 0.65
C THR A 126 -6.93 -1.60 -0.06
N VAL A 127 -6.58 -2.75 0.50
CA VAL A 127 -5.63 -3.68 -0.15
C VAL A 127 -6.09 -4.06 -1.53
N ALA A 128 -7.36 -4.43 -1.69
CA ALA A 128 -7.89 -4.83 -2.99
C ALA A 128 -7.78 -3.71 -4.03
N ALA A 129 -7.99 -2.45 -3.64
CA ALA A 129 -7.82 -1.31 -4.54
C ALA A 129 -6.34 -1.07 -4.90
N ALA A 130 -5.44 -1.17 -3.92
CA ALA A 130 -4.00 -1.03 -4.15
C ALA A 130 -3.44 -2.16 -5.04
N GLU A 131 -3.83 -3.42 -4.81
CA GLU A 131 -3.46 -4.57 -5.64
C GLU A 131 -3.97 -4.42 -7.09
N LYS A 132 -5.20 -3.92 -7.26
CA LYS A 132 -5.76 -3.64 -8.60
C LYS A 132 -4.94 -2.57 -9.34
N LEU A 133 -4.60 -1.47 -8.65
CA LEU A 133 -3.75 -0.42 -9.21
C LEU A 133 -2.35 -0.95 -9.55
N GLU A 134 -1.72 -1.69 -8.63
CA GLU A 134 -0.38 -2.23 -8.82
C GLU A 134 -0.34 -3.22 -9.99
N ALA A 135 -1.34 -4.09 -10.14
CA ALA A 135 -1.44 -5.02 -11.26
C ALA A 135 -1.50 -4.30 -12.61
N ALA A 136 -2.38 -3.31 -12.75
CA ALA A 136 -2.55 -2.53 -13.98
C ALA A 136 -1.29 -1.72 -14.33
N LEU A 137 -0.62 -1.13 -13.33
CA LEU A 137 0.59 -0.37 -13.53
C LEU A 137 1.78 -1.26 -13.92
N THR A 138 1.92 -2.41 -13.27
CA THR A 138 3.03 -3.34 -13.50
C THR A 138 2.95 -3.96 -14.90
N GLU A 139 1.75 -4.28 -15.39
CA GLU A 139 1.54 -4.76 -16.77
C GLU A 139 2.09 -3.77 -17.81
N GLY A 140 2.01 -2.47 -17.52
CA GLY A 140 2.55 -1.40 -18.34
C GLY A 140 3.96 -0.94 -17.95
N GLY A 141 4.71 -1.68 -17.14
CA GLY A 141 6.07 -1.31 -16.74
C GLY A 141 6.18 -0.07 -15.84
N ARG A 142 5.13 0.25 -15.08
CA ARG A 142 5.07 1.36 -14.10
C ARG A 142 5.04 0.77 -12.69
N ARG A 143 5.37 1.60 -11.69
CA ARG A 143 5.29 1.19 -10.27
C ARG A 143 4.30 2.01 -9.49
N LEU A 144 3.62 1.38 -8.53
CA LEU A 144 2.84 2.07 -7.50
C LEU A 144 3.79 2.47 -6.34
N TRP A 145 3.78 3.73 -5.93
CA TRP A 145 4.73 4.28 -4.96
C TRP A 145 4.04 4.83 -3.72
N ALA A 146 4.34 4.23 -2.56
CA ALA A 146 3.69 4.49 -1.28
C ALA A 146 4.28 5.69 -0.48
N GLY A 147 4.86 6.67 -1.16
CA GLY A 147 5.37 7.91 -0.54
C GLY A 147 6.79 7.85 0.04
N VAL A 148 7.19 6.73 0.65
CA VAL A 148 8.55 6.55 1.20
C VAL A 148 9.01 5.13 0.93
N ALA A 149 10.21 4.96 0.39
CA ALA A 149 10.76 3.63 0.10
C ALA A 149 11.08 2.86 1.39
N ALA A 150 10.95 1.53 1.39
CA ALA A 150 11.29 0.70 2.55
C ALA A 150 12.76 0.89 2.99
N ALA A 151 13.67 1.03 2.02
CA ALA A 151 15.09 1.33 2.29
C ALA A 151 15.29 2.65 3.06
N GLU A 152 14.51 3.68 2.73
CA GLU A 152 14.55 4.99 3.40
C GLU A 152 13.97 4.88 4.83
N LYS A 153 12.83 4.19 5.00
CA LYS A 153 12.27 3.91 6.34
C LYS A 153 13.27 3.17 7.23
N LEU A 154 13.98 2.19 6.67
CA LEU A 154 15.04 1.47 7.37
C LEU A 154 16.24 2.37 7.72
N ALA A 155 16.63 3.28 6.82
CA ALA A 155 17.69 4.23 7.09
C ALA A 155 17.31 5.19 8.23
N ASP A 156 16.06 5.68 8.24
CA ASP A 156 15.51 6.54 9.28
C ASP A 156 15.46 5.85 10.63
N LEU A 157 14.97 4.61 10.64
CA LEU A 157 14.96 3.74 11.82
C LEU A 157 16.37 3.53 12.37
N ARG A 158 17.36 3.26 11.52
CA ARG A 158 18.77 3.09 11.94
C ARG A 158 19.35 4.37 12.54
N ARG A 159 18.99 5.56 12.03
CA ARG A 159 19.42 6.84 12.63
C ARG A 159 18.82 7.01 14.04
N ALA A 160 17.55 6.66 14.23
CA ALA A 160 16.91 6.69 15.54
C ALA A 160 17.55 5.67 16.51
N MET A 161 17.81 4.44 16.06
CA MET A 161 18.52 3.41 16.83
C MET A 161 19.90 3.90 17.28
N ALA A 162 20.68 4.50 16.37
CA ALA A 162 22.01 5.04 16.68
C ALA A 162 21.96 6.15 17.75
N ALA A 163 21.00 7.07 17.65
CA ALA A 163 20.79 8.12 18.65
C ALA A 163 20.47 7.55 20.04
N LEU A 164 19.77 6.41 20.10
CA LEU A 164 19.43 5.68 21.33
C LEU A 164 20.50 4.66 21.75
N ARG A 165 21.59 4.51 20.98
CA ARG A 165 22.63 3.48 21.18
C ARG A 165 22.07 2.03 21.17
N ALA A 166 20.97 1.80 20.45
CA ALA A 166 20.42 0.48 20.24
C ALA A 166 21.18 -0.24 19.11
N SER A 167 21.58 -1.50 19.33
CA SER A 167 22.29 -2.31 18.33
C SER A 167 21.35 -3.06 17.39
N ALA A 168 20.13 -3.33 17.84
CA ALA A 168 19.09 -4.00 17.08
C ALA A 168 17.69 -3.57 17.56
N LEU A 169 16.70 -3.72 16.69
CA LEU A 169 15.28 -3.65 17.02
C LEU A 169 14.58 -4.87 16.41
N LEU A 170 13.80 -5.58 17.22
CA LEU A 170 12.89 -6.62 16.76
C LEU A 170 11.48 -6.02 16.66
N VAL A 171 10.97 -5.89 15.44
CA VAL A 171 9.63 -5.40 15.16
C VAL A 171 8.68 -6.59 15.13
N THR A 172 7.74 -6.63 16.07
CA THR A 172 6.80 -7.76 16.24
C THR A 172 5.35 -7.38 15.96
N ALA A 173 5.02 -6.09 15.94
CA ALA A 173 3.69 -5.63 15.54
C ALA A 173 3.56 -5.75 14.03
N LEU A 174 2.55 -6.50 13.56
CA LEU A 174 2.45 -6.88 12.15
C LEU A 174 2.17 -5.68 11.23
N ASP A 175 1.44 -4.69 11.72
CA ASP A 175 1.20 -3.41 11.06
C ASP A 175 2.49 -2.58 10.92
N GLU A 176 3.35 -2.58 11.94
CA GLU A 176 4.66 -1.93 11.87
C GLU A 176 5.58 -2.65 10.87
N VAL A 177 5.57 -3.99 10.81
CA VAL A 177 6.33 -4.76 9.79
C VAL A 177 5.81 -4.44 8.39
N ALA A 178 4.49 -4.48 8.18
CA ALA A 178 3.85 -4.14 6.91
C ALA A 178 4.17 -2.71 6.45
N TRP A 179 4.15 -1.74 7.38
CA TRP A 179 4.49 -0.35 7.09
C TRP A 179 5.97 -0.17 6.78
N LEU A 180 6.87 -0.77 7.57
CA LEU A 180 8.31 -0.63 7.43
C LEU A 180 8.80 -1.17 6.07
N LEU A 181 8.19 -2.26 5.62
CA LEU A 181 8.61 -2.98 4.40
C LEU A 181 7.76 -2.66 3.17
N ASN A 182 6.74 -1.80 3.28
CA ASN A 182 5.77 -1.54 2.21
C ASN A 182 5.08 -2.83 1.68
N LEU A 183 4.83 -3.80 2.56
CA LEU A 183 4.16 -5.06 2.21
C LEU A 183 2.77 -5.12 2.83
N ARG A 184 1.87 -5.90 2.24
CA ARG A 184 0.53 -6.21 2.77
C ARG A 184 0.29 -7.71 2.71
N GLY A 185 -0.64 -8.19 3.54
CA GLY A 185 -0.99 -9.60 3.62
C GLY A 185 -2.43 -9.82 4.04
N GLY A 186 -2.84 -11.09 4.08
CA GLY A 186 -4.20 -11.50 4.38
C GLY A 186 -4.33 -12.49 5.53
N ASP A 187 -3.33 -12.61 6.40
CA ASP A 187 -3.34 -13.62 7.48
C ASP A 187 -4.34 -13.28 8.58
N VAL A 188 -4.66 -12.00 8.77
CA VAL A 188 -5.58 -11.52 9.80
C VAL A 188 -6.81 -10.94 9.13
N ALA A 189 -7.99 -11.48 9.46
CA ALA A 189 -9.25 -10.96 8.93
C ALA A 189 -9.37 -9.45 9.20
N HIS A 190 -9.74 -8.69 8.16
CA HIS A 190 -9.93 -7.24 8.18
C HIS A 190 -8.68 -6.39 8.47
N ASN A 191 -7.50 -7.00 8.66
CA ASN A 191 -6.25 -6.29 8.88
C ASN A 191 -5.24 -6.74 7.82
N PRO A 192 -4.74 -5.81 6.98
CA PRO A 192 -3.98 -6.16 5.79
C PRO A 192 -2.51 -6.49 6.09
N VAL A 193 -2.31 -7.42 7.02
CA VAL A 193 -1.03 -7.78 7.62
C VAL A 193 -0.75 -9.28 7.45
N PHE A 194 0.51 -9.66 7.61
CA PHE A 194 1.00 -11.03 7.48
C PHE A 194 1.83 -11.41 8.70
N ILE A 195 1.64 -12.62 9.21
CA ILE A 195 2.33 -13.15 10.38
C ILE A 195 3.82 -13.19 10.08
N SER A 196 4.56 -12.36 10.81
CA SER A 196 5.99 -12.16 10.59
C SER A 196 6.60 -11.40 11.76
N TYR A 197 7.93 -11.33 11.78
CA TYR A 197 8.69 -10.35 12.55
C TYR A 197 9.88 -9.86 11.72
N CYS A 198 10.35 -8.65 12.01
CA CYS A 198 11.49 -8.06 11.30
C CYS A 198 12.58 -7.69 12.28
N LEU A 199 13.77 -8.27 12.12
CA LEU A 199 14.96 -7.90 12.87
C LEU A 199 15.75 -6.86 12.08
N VAL A 200 15.92 -5.67 12.65
CA VAL A 200 16.73 -4.59 12.08
C VAL A 200 17.98 -4.39 12.93
N THR A 201 19.15 -4.45 12.30
CA THR A 201 20.44 -4.11 12.91
C THR A 201 20.98 -2.81 12.30
N ALA A 202 22.17 -2.39 12.76
CA ALA A 202 22.85 -1.21 12.23
C ALA A 202 23.13 -1.29 10.71
N ASP A 203 23.24 -2.49 10.15
CA ASP A 203 23.70 -2.76 8.78
C ASP A 203 22.82 -3.74 7.99
N ALA A 204 21.92 -4.48 8.65
CA ALA A 204 21.06 -5.48 8.01
C ALA A 204 19.60 -5.33 8.46
N ALA A 205 18.70 -5.93 7.68
CA ALA A 205 17.31 -6.14 8.05
C ALA A 205 16.93 -7.55 7.57
N THR A 206 16.24 -8.33 8.41
CA THR A 206 15.78 -9.68 8.06
C THR A 206 14.31 -9.82 8.41
N LEU A 207 13.49 -10.12 7.39
CA LEU A 207 12.10 -10.50 7.55
C LEU A 207 12.01 -12.01 7.79
N PHE A 208 11.35 -12.38 8.88
CA PHE A 208 11.03 -13.77 9.20
C PHE A 208 9.56 -14.00 8.89
N VAL A 209 9.30 -14.84 7.90
CA VAL A 209 7.95 -15.09 7.36
C VAL A 209 7.91 -16.47 6.74
N ASP A 210 6.72 -17.05 6.65
CA ASP A 210 6.50 -18.22 5.80
C ASP A 210 6.81 -17.86 4.34
N ARG A 211 7.87 -18.46 3.80
CA ARG A 211 8.36 -18.19 2.44
C ARG A 211 7.33 -18.54 1.37
N ALA A 212 6.41 -19.46 1.64
CA ALA A 212 5.35 -19.81 0.69
C ALA A 212 4.38 -18.65 0.43
N LYS A 213 4.32 -17.67 1.35
CA LYS A 213 3.49 -16.47 1.23
C LYS A 213 4.13 -15.36 0.41
N LEU A 214 5.44 -15.44 0.12
CA LEU A 214 6.15 -14.42 -0.64
C LEU A 214 6.05 -14.69 -2.14
N GLY A 215 5.26 -13.85 -2.82
CA GLY A 215 5.26 -13.77 -4.28
C GLY A 215 6.55 -13.15 -4.85
N GLU A 216 6.73 -13.26 -6.16
CA GLU A 216 7.92 -12.77 -6.87
C GLU A 216 8.10 -11.24 -6.69
N ALA A 217 7.02 -10.47 -6.85
CA ALA A 217 7.01 -9.02 -6.68
C ALA A 217 7.45 -8.59 -5.25
N ALA A 218 6.86 -9.19 -4.21
CA ALA A 218 7.25 -8.92 -2.83
C ALA A 218 8.72 -9.30 -2.56
N GLY A 219 9.17 -10.42 -3.10
CA GLY A 219 10.57 -10.83 -3.03
C GLY A 219 11.53 -9.88 -3.76
N ALA A 220 11.10 -9.27 -4.87
CA ALA A 220 11.87 -8.25 -5.58
C ALA A 220 11.98 -6.96 -4.77
N ALA A 221 10.86 -6.47 -4.23
CA ALA A 221 10.83 -5.28 -3.39
C ALA A 221 11.72 -5.42 -2.14
N LEU A 222 11.71 -6.59 -1.48
CA LEU A 222 12.59 -6.85 -0.33
C LEU A 222 14.08 -6.84 -0.71
N ARG A 223 14.44 -7.44 -1.86
CA ARG A 223 15.82 -7.42 -2.37
C ARG A 223 16.30 -6.01 -2.70
N GLU A 224 15.45 -5.23 -3.35
CA GLU A 224 15.72 -3.82 -3.66
C GLU A 224 15.92 -2.99 -2.38
N ALA A 225 15.12 -3.26 -1.35
CA ALA A 225 15.24 -2.62 -0.04
C ALA A 225 16.42 -3.13 0.80
N GLY A 226 17.18 -4.13 0.33
CA GLY A 226 18.29 -4.73 1.08
C GLY A 226 17.85 -5.56 2.29
N VAL A 227 16.65 -6.15 2.22
CA VAL A 227 16.05 -6.95 3.30
C VAL A 227 16.22 -8.43 3.02
N GLY A 228 16.87 -9.13 3.95
CA GLY A 228 16.99 -10.59 3.92
C GLY A 228 15.66 -11.26 4.28
N VAL A 229 15.50 -12.52 3.88
CA VAL A 229 14.32 -13.34 4.22
C VAL A 229 14.76 -14.65 4.87
N ALA A 230 14.19 -14.93 6.03
CA ALA A 230 14.35 -16.16 6.80
C ALA A 230 13.00 -16.86 6.99
N ALA A 231 13.02 -18.17 7.22
CA ALA A 231 11.80 -18.89 7.63
C ALA A 231 11.35 -18.36 8.99
N TYR A 232 10.05 -18.40 9.27
CA TYR A 232 9.50 -17.87 10.51
C TYR A 232 10.10 -18.53 11.76
N GLU A 233 10.50 -19.79 11.64
CA GLU A 233 11.05 -20.66 12.67
C GLU A 233 12.60 -20.66 12.67
N ALA A 234 13.26 -19.87 11.81
CA ALA A 234 14.69 -20.02 11.53
C ALA A 234 15.62 -19.85 12.76
N GLU A 235 15.17 -19.10 13.77
CA GLU A 235 15.92 -18.88 15.02
C GLU A 235 15.62 -19.95 16.09
N MET A 236 14.72 -20.90 15.83
CA MET A 236 14.40 -21.98 16.76
C MET A 236 15.48 -23.07 16.74
N THR A 237 15.88 -23.52 17.92
CA THR A 237 16.76 -24.68 18.07
C THR A 237 16.04 -25.98 17.72
N ALA A 238 16.81 -27.04 17.41
CA ALA A 238 16.24 -28.36 17.14
C ALA A 238 15.39 -28.90 18.31
N ASP A 239 15.76 -28.58 19.56
CA ASP A 239 15.01 -28.98 20.75
C ASP A 239 13.68 -28.21 20.86
N GLU A 240 13.66 -26.92 20.49
CA GLU A 240 12.43 -26.12 20.46
C GLU A 240 11.49 -26.56 19.35
N ILE A 241 12.00 -26.83 18.16
CA ILE A 241 11.23 -27.40 17.04
C ILE A 241 10.61 -28.74 17.46
N ALA A 242 11.43 -29.66 18.00
CA ALA A 242 10.95 -30.96 18.48
C ALA A 242 9.88 -30.83 19.58
N TRP A 243 10.01 -29.83 20.46
CA TRP A 243 9.01 -29.56 21.48
C TRP A 243 7.68 -29.05 20.88
N VAL A 244 7.73 -28.13 19.91
CA VAL A 244 6.54 -27.64 19.21
C VAL A 244 5.87 -28.76 18.42
N ASP A 245 6.62 -29.57 17.68
CA ASP A 245 6.09 -30.72 16.94
C ASP A 245 5.40 -31.73 17.87
N ALA A 246 6.00 -32.02 19.03
CA ALA A 246 5.40 -32.88 20.04
C ALA A 246 4.11 -32.28 20.62
N TYR A 247 4.09 -30.95 20.81
CA TYR A 247 2.90 -30.23 21.25
C TYR A 247 1.79 -30.26 20.18
N HIS A 248 2.12 -30.00 18.92
CA HIS A 248 1.21 -30.09 17.76
C HIS A 248 0.57 -31.48 17.67
N ALA A 249 1.37 -32.54 17.75
CA ALA A 249 0.88 -33.92 17.76
C ALA A 249 -0.10 -34.18 18.92
N LYS A 250 0.20 -33.67 20.12
CA LYS A 250 -0.67 -33.78 21.30
C LYS A 250 -1.99 -33.03 21.11
N VAL A 251 -1.95 -31.80 20.60
CA VAL A 251 -3.14 -30.98 20.34
C VAL A 251 -4.03 -31.65 19.30
N LEU A 252 -3.43 -32.10 18.19
CA LEU A 252 -4.15 -32.82 17.13
C LEU A 252 -4.86 -34.05 17.70
N ALA A 253 -4.15 -34.89 18.47
CA ALA A 253 -4.74 -36.10 19.06
C ALA A 253 -5.88 -35.79 20.06
N ALA A 254 -5.74 -34.73 20.86
CA ALA A 254 -6.72 -34.35 21.87
C ALA A 254 -8.00 -33.73 21.28
N LEU A 255 -7.87 -32.96 20.19
CA LEU A 255 -8.99 -32.22 19.59
C LEU A 255 -9.65 -32.97 18.43
N THR A 256 -8.94 -33.84 17.71
CA THR A 256 -9.48 -34.59 16.56
C THR A 256 -10.83 -35.27 16.84
N PRO A 257 -11.03 -35.97 17.99
CA PRO A 257 -12.31 -36.64 18.27
C PRO A 257 -13.50 -35.68 18.48
N ARG A 258 -13.24 -34.37 18.61
CA ARG A 258 -14.23 -33.33 18.92
C ARG A 258 -14.55 -32.42 17.73
N LEU A 259 -13.80 -32.53 16.64
CA LEU A 259 -13.94 -31.67 15.46
C LEU A 259 -14.34 -32.51 14.24
N SER A 260 -15.00 -31.86 13.27
CA SER A 260 -15.35 -32.48 11.99
C SER A 260 -15.38 -31.44 10.87
N GLY A 261 -15.36 -31.90 9.62
CA GLY A 261 -15.41 -31.01 8.45
C GLY A 261 -14.26 -29.99 8.44
N ARG A 262 -14.59 -28.73 8.16
CA ARG A 262 -13.62 -27.64 7.96
C ARG A 262 -12.69 -27.40 9.16
N GLU A 263 -13.21 -27.52 10.38
CA GLU A 263 -12.43 -27.28 11.61
C GLU A 263 -11.37 -28.35 11.83
N LEU A 264 -11.69 -29.61 11.47
CA LEU A 264 -10.73 -30.70 11.54
C LEU A 264 -9.64 -30.57 10.47
N GLU A 265 -9.99 -30.16 9.26
CA GLU A 265 -9.00 -29.92 8.20
C GLU A 265 -8.06 -28.76 8.56
N TRP A 266 -8.60 -27.65 9.09
CA TRP A 266 -7.79 -26.55 9.60
C TRP A 266 -6.86 -27.01 10.74
N LEU A 267 -7.36 -27.81 11.68
CA LEU A 267 -6.54 -28.30 12.79
C LEU A 267 -5.36 -29.14 12.28
N LYS A 268 -5.58 -30.02 11.29
CA LYS A 268 -4.52 -30.84 10.69
C LYS A 268 -3.44 -29.98 10.04
N GLU A 269 -3.85 -28.94 9.31
CA GLU A 269 -2.93 -28.01 8.65
C GLU A 269 -2.14 -27.19 9.69
N ALA A 270 -2.82 -26.63 10.70
CA ALA A 270 -2.20 -25.82 11.74
C ALA A 270 -1.30 -26.60 12.72
N THR A 271 -1.34 -27.93 12.69
CA THR A 271 -0.52 -28.82 13.55
C THR A 271 0.46 -29.68 12.75
N LEU A 272 0.76 -29.29 11.50
CA LEU A 272 1.87 -29.88 10.78
C LEU A 272 3.19 -29.66 11.55
N PRO A 273 4.14 -30.60 11.46
CA PRO A 273 5.50 -30.37 11.95
C PRO A 273 6.15 -29.17 11.23
N LEU A 274 6.98 -28.43 11.96
CA LEU A 274 7.73 -27.28 11.45
C LEU A 274 8.92 -27.69 10.57
#